data_AF-A0A418YLW7-F1
#
_entry.id   AF-A0A418YLW7-F1
#
_cell.length_a   1.000
_cell.length_b   1.000
_cell.length_c   1.000
_cell.angle_alpha   90.00
_cell.angle_beta   90.00
_cell.angle_gamma   90.00
#
_symmetry.space_group_name_H-M   'P 1'
#
loop_
_entity.id
_entity.type
_entity.pdbx_description
1 polymer ?
#
loop_
_entity_poly.entity_id
_entity_poly.type
_entity_poly.pdbx_seq_one_letter_code
_entity_poly.pdbx_strand_id
1 'polypeptide(L)'
;MESTIDLKTLHAKIGELTLVNNFLSGAREGGTIAEHKAMIDRSHALPLGRQARELEISRGRIYYLPKPVSANDLAIMRRIDELHMEFPFAGGRMLRDLLRQEGIAIGRQPVERLHIRRLSGVATPLRHLVNTPFSTDKLVEGPAPGHKNYPYLLRR
;
A
#
# COMPACT_ATOMS: atom_id res chain seq x y z
N MET A 1 27.73 -21.77 -31.31
CA MET A 1 27.93 -20.32 -31.43
C MET A 1 28.10 -19.78 -30.02
N GLU A 2 29.33 -19.79 -29.51
CA GLU A 2 29.66 -19.18 -28.22
C GLU A 2 29.46 -17.67 -28.35
N SER A 3 28.60 -17.10 -27.52
CA SER A 3 28.53 -15.65 -27.38
C SER A 3 29.87 -15.19 -26.79
N THR A 4 30.61 -14.37 -27.53
CA THR A 4 31.80 -13.70 -27.04
C THR A 4 31.36 -12.71 -25.96
N ILE A 5 31.30 -13.18 -24.71
CA ILE A 5 30.98 -12.33 -23.56
C ILE A 5 32.08 -11.26 -23.50
N ASP A 6 31.70 -10.01 -23.80
CA ASP A 6 32.62 -8.88 -23.77
C ASP A 6 33.23 -8.74 -22.37
N LEU A 7 34.55 -8.92 -22.27
CA LEU A 7 35.31 -8.85 -21.01
C LEU A 7 35.09 -7.52 -20.28
N LYS A 8 34.87 -6.42 -21.01
CA LYS A 8 34.55 -5.12 -20.39
C LYS A 8 33.19 -5.15 -19.71
N THR A 9 32.19 -5.72 -20.37
CA THR A 9 30.85 -5.91 -19.81
C THR A 9 30.89 -6.82 -18.57
N LEU A 10 31.70 -7.89 -18.60
CA LEU A 10 31.87 -8.78 -17.45
C LEU A 10 32.51 -8.08 -16.24
N HIS A 11 33.62 -7.36 -16.45
CA HIS A 11 34.28 -6.62 -15.37
C HIS A 11 33.40 -5.50 -14.79
N ALA A 12 32.64 -4.80 -15.64
CA ALA A 12 31.65 -3.83 -15.18
C ALA A 12 30.58 -4.49 -14.30
N LYS A 13 30.11 -5.68 -14.67
CA LYS A 13 29.11 -6.41 -13.89
C LYS A 13 29.66 -6.91 -12.56
N ILE A 14 30.91 -7.37 -12.53
CA ILE A 14 31.60 -7.77 -11.30
C ILE A 14 31.66 -6.58 -10.33
N GLY A 15 32.11 -5.40 -10.80
CA GLY A 15 32.17 -4.21 -9.96
C GLY A 15 30.80 -3.75 -9.44
N GLU A 16 29.75 -3.82 -10.28
CA GLU A 16 28.37 -3.54 -9.87
C GLU A 16 27.90 -4.49 -8.76
N LEU A 17 28.15 -5.80 -8.92
CA LEU A 17 27.78 -6.82 -7.95
C LEU A 17 28.55 -6.68 -6.63
N THR A 18 29.84 -6.30 -6.68
CA THR A 18 30.61 -6.03 -5.47
C THR A 18 30.02 -4.89 -4.66
N LEU A 19 29.59 -3.79 -5.30
CA LEU A 19 28.94 -2.67 -4.62
C LEU A 19 27.61 -3.06 -3.98
N VAL A 20 26.81 -3.87 -4.67
CA VAL A 20 25.52 -4.38 -4.16
C VAL A 20 25.73 -5.34 -2.99
N ASN A 21 26.65 -6.29 -3.10
CA ASN A 21 26.95 -7.24 -2.05
C ASN A 21 27.53 -6.55 -0.80
N ASN A 22 28.39 -5.53 -0.97
CA ASN A 22 28.88 -4.73 0.15
C ASN A 22 27.72 -4.05 0.89
N PHE A 23 26.75 -3.50 0.17
CA PHE A 23 25.55 -2.90 0.75
C PHE A 23 24.64 -3.93 1.46
N LEU A 24 24.40 -5.09 0.82
CA LEU A 24 23.55 -6.15 1.35
C LEU A 24 24.21 -7.00 2.45
N SER A 25 25.52 -6.90 2.65
CA SER A 25 26.22 -7.64 3.72
C SER A 25 25.72 -7.30 5.13
N GLY A 26 25.11 -6.11 5.31
CA GLY A 26 24.42 -5.74 6.54
C GLY A 26 22.94 -6.16 6.59
N ALA A 27 22.39 -6.70 5.50
CA ALA A 27 20.98 -7.05 5.36
C ALA A 27 20.74 -8.47 5.86
N ARG A 28 19.74 -8.62 6.73
CA ARG A 28 19.24 -9.95 7.11
C ARG A 28 18.09 -10.32 6.19
N GLU A 29 18.14 -11.51 5.60
CA GLU A 29 16.99 -12.08 4.92
C GLU A 29 15.81 -12.19 5.90
N GLY A 30 14.67 -11.58 5.56
CA GLY A 30 13.46 -11.59 6.38
C GLY A 30 13.30 -10.42 7.37
N GLY A 31 14.07 -9.33 7.22
CA GLY A 31 13.93 -8.14 8.04
C GLY A 31 12.55 -7.46 7.92
N THR A 32 12.12 -6.81 8.99
CA THR A 32 10.92 -5.97 8.98
C THR A 32 11.15 -4.73 8.11
N ILE A 33 10.07 -4.11 7.63
CA ILE A 33 10.18 -2.92 6.78
C ILE A 33 10.82 -1.74 7.52
N ALA A 34 10.76 -1.71 8.86
CA ALA A 34 11.43 -0.71 9.66
C ALA A 34 12.96 -0.92 9.66
N GLU A 35 13.41 -2.17 9.72
CA GLU A 35 14.83 -2.54 9.64
C GLU A 35 15.40 -2.23 8.26
N HIS A 36 14.71 -2.62 7.18
CA HIS A 36 15.13 -2.26 5.81
C HIS A 36 15.20 -0.75 5.62
N LYS A 37 14.33 0.03 6.27
CA LYS A 37 14.42 1.49 6.23
C LYS A 37 15.62 2.03 7.02
N ALA A 38 15.95 1.44 8.16
CA ALA A 38 17.10 1.82 8.98
C ALA A 38 18.44 1.54 8.29
N MET A 39 18.46 0.56 7.39
CA MET A 39 19.62 0.18 6.57
C MET A 39 19.95 1.15 5.42
N ILE A 40 19.05 2.06 5.07
CA ILE A 40 19.29 3.01 3.99
C ILE A 40 20.36 4.02 4.40
N ASP A 41 21.43 4.09 3.61
CA ASP A 41 22.54 5.01 3.83
C ASP A 41 22.65 6.04 2.68
N ARG A 42 22.53 7.32 3.02
CA ARG A 42 22.63 8.43 2.05
C ARG A 42 24.06 8.71 1.61
N SER A 43 25.06 8.25 2.36
CA SER A 43 26.48 8.45 2.06
C SER A 43 27.08 7.32 1.21
N HIS A 44 26.35 6.22 1.03
CA HIS A 44 26.79 5.09 0.21
C HIS A 44 26.87 5.44 -1.28
N ALA A 45 27.78 4.79 -2.01
CA ALA A 45 28.00 5.01 -3.44
C ALA A 45 26.79 4.62 -4.33
N LEU A 46 25.88 3.79 -3.81
CA LEU A 46 24.67 3.37 -4.53
C LEU A 46 23.56 4.44 -4.40
N PRO A 47 22.86 4.80 -5.48
CA PRO A 47 21.70 5.68 -5.40
C PRO A 47 20.60 5.13 -4.49
N LEU A 48 19.87 5.99 -3.79
CA LEU A 48 18.76 5.60 -2.89
C LEU A 48 17.70 4.73 -3.57
N GLY A 49 17.44 4.95 -4.87
CA GLY A 49 16.50 4.13 -5.64
C GLY A 49 17.00 2.70 -5.88
N ARG A 50 18.32 2.52 -5.99
CA ARG A 50 18.96 1.20 -6.10
C ARG A 50 18.97 0.51 -4.74
N GLN A 51 19.38 1.20 -3.68
CA GLN A 51 19.29 0.69 -2.32
C GLN A 51 17.86 0.22 -1.95
N ALA A 52 16.85 1.01 -2.32
CA ALA A 52 15.44 0.63 -2.12
C ALA A 52 15.08 -0.69 -2.83
N ARG A 53 15.57 -0.86 -4.06
CA ARG A 53 15.32 -2.04 -4.88
C ARG A 53 16.02 -3.27 -4.32
N GLU A 54 17.27 -3.14 -3.91
CA GLU A 54 18.04 -4.25 -3.32
C GLU A 54 17.45 -4.68 -1.96
N LEU A 55 16.86 -3.74 -1.18
CA LEU A 55 16.17 -4.05 0.09
C LEU A 55 14.66 -4.36 -0.09
N GLU A 56 14.18 -4.52 -1.32
CA GLU A 56 12.77 -4.81 -1.64
C GLU A 56 11.74 -3.82 -1.01
N ILE A 57 12.13 -2.58 -0.75
CA ILE A 57 11.25 -1.53 -0.22
C ILE A 57 10.86 -0.53 -1.30
N SER A 58 9.63 -0.01 -1.22
CA SER A 58 9.24 1.08 -2.11
C SER A 58 10.02 2.35 -1.80
N ARG A 59 10.48 3.06 -2.85
CA ARG A 59 11.20 4.33 -2.70
C ARG A 59 10.43 5.36 -1.85
N GLY A 60 9.10 5.38 -1.94
CA GLY A 60 8.26 6.27 -1.13
C GLY A 60 8.35 5.98 0.38
N ARG A 61 8.61 4.74 0.77
CA ARG A 61 8.72 4.32 2.17
C ARG A 61 9.97 4.84 2.86
N ILE A 62 11.03 5.10 2.09
CA ILE A 62 12.26 5.76 2.57
C ILE A 62 11.92 7.16 3.12
N TYR A 63 11.08 7.90 2.42
CA TYR A 63 10.71 9.27 2.78
C TYR A 63 9.53 9.35 3.74
N TYR A 64 8.74 8.28 3.88
CA TYR A 64 7.57 8.26 4.74
C TYR A 64 7.96 8.28 6.23
N LEU A 65 7.58 9.34 6.95
CA LEU A 65 7.66 9.39 8.40
C LEU A 65 6.35 8.89 9.02
N PRO A 66 6.38 7.88 9.92
CA PRO A 66 5.18 7.40 10.56
C PRO A 66 4.55 8.52 11.39
N LYS A 67 3.29 8.85 11.11
CA LYS A 67 2.53 9.81 11.92
C LYS A 67 1.74 9.08 13.01
N PRO A 68 1.88 9.50 14.28
CA PRO A 68 1.03 8.97 15.35
C PRO A 68 -0.43 9.32 15.09
N VAL A 69 -1.33 8.50 15.64
CA VAL A 69 -2.78 8.78 15.58
C VAL A 69 -3.09 9.94 16.52
N SER A 70 -3.87 10.92 16.07
CA SER A 70 -4.29 12.01 16.95
C SER A 70 -5.26 11.50 18.02
N ALA A 71 -5.35 12.19 19.17
CA ALA A 71 -6.28 11.82 20.23
C ALA A 71 -7.75 11.86 19.77
N ASN A 72 -8.09 12.82 18.90
CA ASN A 72 -9.42 12.93 18.30
C ASN A 72 -9.73 11.73 17.38
N ASP A 73 -8.79 11.38 16.49
CA ASP A 73 -8.94 10.20 15.63
C ASP A 73 -9.08 8.93 16.47
N LEU A 74 -8.35 8.82 17.58
CA LEU A 74 -8.44 7.67 18.48
C LEU A 74 -9.83 7.58 19.14
N ALA A 75 -10.41 8.70 19.57
CA ALA A 75 -11.76 8.75 20.13
C ALA A 75 -12.81 8.35 19.08
N ILE A 76 -12.69 8.87 17.86
CA ILE A 76 -13.57 8.50 16.73
C ILE A 76 -13.45 7.00 16.44
N MET A 77 -12.22 6.46 16.42
CA MET A 77 -12.01 5.04 16.19
C MET A 77 -12.67 4.17 17.27
N ARG A 78 -12.57 4.56 18.55
CA ARG A 78 -13.27 3.85 19.65
C ARG A 78 -14.78 3.88 19.46
N ARG A 79 -15.33 5.03 19.07
CA ARG A 79 -16.77 5.15 18.82
C ARG A 79 -17.23 4.33 17.62
N ILE A 80 -16.43 4.28 16.56
CA ILE A 80 -16.68 3.38 15.43
C ILE A 80 -16.69 1.91 15.89
N ASP A 81 -15.77 1.53 16.77
CA ASP A 81 -15.70 0.16 17.30
C ASP A 81 -17.00 -0.19 18.08
N GLU A 82 -17.48 0.72 18.94
CA GLU A 82 -18.75 0.57 19.66
C GLU A 82 -19.95 0.44 18.71
N LEU A 83 -20.05 1.33 17.72
CA LEU A 83 -21.13 1.30 16.72
C LEU A 83 -21.09 0.03 15.86
N HIS A 84 -19.91 -0.55 15.64
CA HIS A 84 -19.78 -1.79 14.87
C HIS A 84 -20.18 -3.03 15.70
N MET A 85 -20.05 -2.97 17.03
CA MET A 85 -20.60 -4.00 17.93
C MET A 85 -22.13 -3.95 17.97
N GLU A 86 -22.71 -2.76 17.97
CA GLU A 86 -24.17 -2.56 17.93
C GLU A 86 -24.76 -2.89 16.54
N PHE A 87 -24.06 -2.49 15.48
CA PHE A 87 -24.50 -2.61 14.09
C PHE A 87 -23.42 -3.26 13.22
N PRO A 88 -23.28 -4.60 13.26
CA PRO A 88 -22.22 -5.32 12.52
C PRO A 88 -22.35 -5.22 10.99
N PHE A 89 -23.50 -4.77 10.49
CA PHE A 89 -23.76 -4.52 9.07
C PHE A 89 -23.45 -3.08 8.63
N ALA A 90 -23.14 -2.18 9.56
CA ALA A 90 -22.94 -0.76 9.25
C ALA A 90 -21.62 -0.54 8.52
N GLY A 91 -21.69 -0.30 7.20
CA GLY A 91 -20.54 0.11 6.39
C GLY A 91 -20.20 1.61 6.56
N GLY A 92 -19.13 2.07 5.90
CA GLY A 92 -18.60 3.43 6.10
C GLY A 92 -19.57 4.60 5.83
N ARG A 93 -20.60 4.41 4.99
CA ARG A 93 -21.67 5.42 4.81
C ARG A 93 -22.63 5.47 6.01
N MET A 94 -23.00 4.31 6.53
CA MET A 94 -23.91 4.21 7.67
C MET A 94 -23.21 4.70 8.95
N LEU A 95 -21.96 4.30 9.17
CA LEU A 95 -21.14 4.78 10.29
C LEU A 95 -20.97 6.30 10.29
N ARG A 96 -20.80 6.91 9.11
CA ARG A 96 -20.75 8.37 8.97
C ARG A 96 -22.06 9.01 9.43
N ASP A 97 -23.19 8.47 9.02
CA ASP A 97 -24.50 9.06 9.32
C ASP A 97 -24.85 8.89 10.81
N LEU A 98 -24.47 7.77 11.43
CA LEU A 98 -24.56 7.55 12.88
C LEU A 98 -23.69 8.53 13.67
N LEU A 99 -22.41 8.67 13.30
CA LEU A 99 -21.51 9.67 13.92
C LEU A 99 -22.05 11.10 13.76
N ARG A 100 -22.70 11.40 12.64
CA ARG A 100 -23.31 12.71 12.40
C ARG A 100 -24.53 12.95 13.31
N GLN A 101 -25.33 11.92 13.59
CA GLN A 101 -26.42 12.01 14.57
C GLN A 101 -25.91 12.30 15.97
N GLU A 102 -24.71 11.83 16.30
CA GLU A 102 -24.01 12.11 17.57
C GLU A 102 -23.32 13.48 17.63
N GLY A 103 -23.46 14.31 16.58
CA GLY A 103 -22.84 15.63 16.50
C GLY A 103 -21.38 15.65 16.02
N ILE A 104 -20.84 14.50 15.63
CA ILE A 104 -19.47 14.38 15.12
C ILE A 104 -19.46 14.59 13.60
N ALA A 105 -19.10 15.79 13.15
CA ALA A 105 -19.05 16.14 11.74
C ALA A 105 -17.81 15.56 11.03
N ILE A 106 -17.94 14.36 10.44
CA ILE A 106 -16.86 13.71 9.69
C ILE A 106 -17.33 13.31 8.28
N GLY A 107 -16.44 13.44 7.30
CA GLY A 107 -16.69 12.97 5.93
C GLY A 107 -16.64 11.44 5.80
N ARG A 108 -17.10 10.91 4.66
CA ARG A 108 -17.05 9.45 4.40
C ARG A 108 -15.62 8.90 4.41
N GLN A 109 -14.69 9.57 3.71
CA GLN A 109 -13.34 9.04 3.49
C GLN A 109 -12.52 8.91 4.79
N PRO A 110 -12.57 9.88 5.75
CA PRO A 110 -11.96 9.68 7.05
C PRO A 110 -12.55 8.50 7.84
N VAL A 111 -13.89 8.34 7.86
CA VAL A 111 -14.53 7.20 8.53
C VAL A 111 -14.07 5.88 7.93
N GLU A 112 -14.10 5.76 6.60
CA GLU A 112 -13.68 4.55 5.88
C GLU A 112 -12.20 4.23 6.17
N ARG A 113 -11.31 5.23 6.15
CA ARG A 113 -9.89 5.09 6.49
C ARG A 113 -9.66 4.66 7.95
N LEU A 114 -10.37 5.27 8.91
CA LEU A 114 -10.22 4.99 10.34
C LEU A 114 -10.76 3.59 10.68
N HIS A 115 -11.91 3.23 10.12
CA HIS A 115 -12.52 1.91 10.24
C HIS A 115 -11.63 0.82 9.62
N ILE A 116 -11.11 1.04 8.41
CA ILE A 116 -10.11 0.18 7.76
C ILE A 116 -8.89 0.01 8.65
N ARG A 117 -8.32 1.11 9.18
CA ARG A 117 -7.13 1.08 10.02
C ARG A 117 -7.35 0.33 11.34
N ARG A 118 -8.58 0.28 11.85
CA ARG A 118 -8.97 -0.56 12.99
C ARG A 118 -9.03 -2.04 12.62
N LEU A 119 -9.79 -2.39 11.59
CA LEU A 119 -9.95 -3.77 11.13
C LEU A 119 -8.61 -4.41 10.69
N SER A 120 -7.70 -3.62 10.10
CA SER A 120 -6.38 -4.06 9.63
C SER A 120 -5.29 -4.12 10.72
N GLY A 121 -5.66 -4.03 12.01
CA GLY A 121 -4.78 -4.41 13.13
C GLY A 121 -4.40 -5.91 13.13
N VAL A 122 -5.09 -6.72 12.32
CA VAL A 122 -4.69 -8.08 11.93
C VAL A 122 -4.21 -8.02 10.48
N ALA A 123 -3.05 -8.61 10.20
CA ALA A 123 -2.40 -8.68 8.90
C ALA A 123 -3.28 -9.34 7.81
N THR A 124 -4.27 -8.61 7.33
CA THR A 124 -5.05 -8.95 6.15
C THR A 124 -4.83 -7.83 5.14
N PRO A 125 -4.18 -8.10 4.00
CA PRO A 125 -4.18 -7.15 2.90
C PRO A 125 -5.64 -6.95 2.48
N LEU A 126 -6.17 -5.76 2.77
CA LEU A 126 -7.47 -5.22 2.38
C LEU A 126 -7.59 -5.02 0.86
N ARG A 127 -7.16 -6.02 0.09
CA ARG A 127 -7.44 -6.13 -1.34
C ARG A 127 -8.60 -7.07 -1.62
N HIS A 128 -9.05 -7.86 -0.63
CA HIS A 128 -10.10 -8.88 -0.81
C HIS A 128 -11.48 -8.51 -0.24
N LEU A 129 -11.61 -7.52 0.65
CA LEU A 129 -12.91 -7.17 1.28
C LEU A 129 -13.56 -5.87 0.76
N VAL A 130 -12.77 -4.95 0.19
CA VAL A 130 -13.29 -3.68 -0.39
C VAL A 130 -13.41 -3.72 -1.92
N ASN A 131 -13.11 -4.87 -2.54
CA ASN A 131 -13.29 -5.10 -3.97
C ASN A 131 -14.59 -5.89 -4.27
N THR A 132 -15.67 -5.61 -3.54
CA THR A 132 -16.98 -5.62 -4.20
C THR A 132 -17.26 -4.20 -4.67
N PRO A 133 -16.89 -3.85 -5.92
CA PRO A 133 -17.62 -2.79 -6.55
C PRO A 133 -19.08 -3.22 -6.58
N PHE A 134 -19.94 -2.58 -5.79
CA PHE A 134 -21.31 -2.30 -6.22
C PHE A 134 -21.28 -1.27 -7.37
N SER A 135 -20.38 -1.50 -8.32
CA SER A 135 -20.38 -0.94 -9.64
C SER A 135 -20.88 -2.11 -10.48
N THR A 136 -21.98 -1.90 -11.16
CA THR A 136 -22.59 -2.79 -12.16
C THR A 136 -21.63 -3.24 -13.27
N ASP A 137 -20.37 -2.80 -13.24
CA ASP A 137 -19.31 -3.11 -14.20
C ASP A 137 -18.57 -4.43 -13.97
N LYS A 138 -18.76 -5.12 -12.84
CA LYS A 138 -18.03 -6.40 -12.58
C LYS A 138 -18.90 -7.63 -12.36
N LEU A 139 -20.21 -7.53 -12.57
CA LEU A 139 -21.10 -8.69 -12.67
C LEU A 139 -21.48 -9.04 -14.11
N VAL A 140 -20.82 -8.44 -15.11
CA VAL A 140 -21.06 -8.81 -16.50
C VAL A 140 -19.71 -9.02 -17.18
N GLU A 141 -19.46 -10.27 -17.56
CA GLU A 141 -18.45 -10.59 -18.55
C GLU A 141 -18.79 -9.85 -19.85
N GLY A 142 -18.19 -8.68 -20.04
CA GLY A 142 -18.40 -7.86 -21.23
C GLY A 142 -19.84 -7.35 -21.41
N PRO A 143 -20.09 -6.50 -22.43
CA PRO A 143 -21.46 -6.21 -22.83
C PRO A 143 -22.12 -7.51 -23.31
N ALA A 144 -23.38 -7.74 -22.91
CA ALA A 144 -24.21 -8.78 -23.52
C ALA A 144 -24.16 -8.66 -25.06
N PRO A 145 -24.17 -9.77 -25.82
CA PRO A 145 -24.03 -9.74 -27.27
C PRO A 145 -25.11 -8.84 -27.88
N GLY A 146 -24.69 -7.71 -28.48
CA GLY A 146 -25.58 -6.73 -29.11
C GLY A 146 -25.32 -5.26 -28.76
N HIS A 147 -24.52 -4.95 -27.73
CA HIS A 147 -24.22 -3.56 -27.38
C HIS A 147 -22.95 -3.03 -28.06
N LYS A 148 -23.04 -1.86 -28.70
CA LYS A 148 -21.89 -1.16 -29.30
C LYS A 148 -20.96 -0.63 -28.21
N ASN A 149 -19.68 -1.00 -28.27
CA ASN A 149 -18.64 -0.47 -27.39
C ASN A 149 -18.17 0.90 -27.91
N TYR A 150 -18.13 1.92 -27.04
CA TYR A 150 -17.69 3.27 -27.35
C TYR A 150 -16.33 3.56 -26.68
N PRO A 151 -15.21 3.50 -27.42
CA PRO A 151 -13.86 3.55 -26.84
C PRO A 151 -13.54 4.83 -26.05
N TYR A 152 -14.25 5.91 -26.34
CA TYR A 152 -14.06 7.23 -25.72
C TYR A 152 -14.85 7.43 -24.41
N LEU A 153 -15.77 6.51 -24.06
CA LEU A 153 -16.51 6.54 -22.80
C LEU A 153 -15.83 5.73 -21.70
N LEU A 154 -14.93 4.82 -22.08
CA LEU A 154 -14.13 4.05 -21.13
C LEU A 154 -12.94 4.90 -20.70
N ARG A 155 -13.03 5.54 -19.53
CA ARG A 155 -11.87 6.18 -18.89
C ARG A 155 -10.89 5.08 -18.47
N ARG A 156 -9.74 5.05 -19.14
CA ARG A 156 -8.58 4.19 -18.83
C ARG A 156 -8.00 4.50 -17.44
#